data_AF-A0A8D6XRN5-F1
#
_entry.id   AF-A0A8D6XRN5-F1
#
_cell.length_a   1.000
_cell.length_b   1.000
_cell.length_c   1.000
_cell.angle_alpha   90.00
_cell.angle_beta   90.00
_cell.angle_gamma   90.00
#
_symmetry.space_group_name_H-M   'P 1'
#
loop_
_entity.id
_entity.type
_entity.pdbx_description
1 polymer ?
#
loop_
_entity_poly.entity_id
_entity_poly.type
_entity_poly.pdbx_seq_one_letter_code
_entity_poly.pdbx_strand_id
1 'polypeptide(L)'
;MKKKDLSKIIIAIVILFVIPFFINLSFKIDSIGLLAAEWTAGDLLSFYGAVLGAVITLIGLAITLNYQSNQARKDDEIKYKPILKLSAVDVEYIGFMGRREVKIMFPFYAFNHDEYKIQKEKLFYRQMEDTSDFHLIFENKGRGEAVEVSLDSVGIREVDWDEDSHLYIGASVPMSLGEILVNEKADIIISLPNYLFLKTGREYYSIRIDLVVSYNDMFHRNKKTMKILSDFQIIPVNKATAPYIYKEEFEYYEVEVRYMRSQQLE
;
A
#
# COMPACT_ATOMS: atom_id res chain seq x y z
N MET A 1 26.05 -8.51 -33.93
CA MET A 1 24.74 -7.96 -34.33
C MET A 1 23.73 -9.11 -34.38
N LYS A 2 22.59 -9.05 -33.68
CA LYS A 2 21.65 -10.19 -33.64
C LYS A 2 21.06 -10.39 -35.05
N LYS A 3 20.74 -11.63 -35.45
CA LYS A 3 20.22 -11.96 -36.79
C LYS A 3 18.98 -11.13 -37.19
N LYS A 4 18.20 -10.67 -36.20
CA LYS A 4 17.04 -9.78 -36.37
C LYS A 4 17.39 -8.33 -36.73
N ASP A 5 18.56 -7.83 -36.34
CA ASP A 5 18.99 -6.46 -36.62
C ASP A 5 19.56 -6.35 -38.04
N LEU A 6 20.25 -7.39 -38.52
CA LEU A 6 20.76 -7.47 -39.88
C LEU A 6 19.63 -7.45 -40.94
N SER A 7 18.52 -8.15 -40.67
CA SER A 7 17.35 -8.16 -41.57
C SER A 7 16.70 -6.78 -41.72
N LYS A 8 16.58 -6.01 -40.63
CA LYS A 8 16.04 -4.65 -40.65
C LYS A 8 16.90 -3.70 -41.49
N ILE A 9 18.23 -3.81 -41.38
CA ILE A 9 19.18 -3.00 -42.15
C ILE A 9 19.06 -3.31 -43.64
N ILE A 10 18.95 -4.59 -44.02
CA ILE A 10 18.77 -5.00 -45.43
C ILE A 10 17.47 -4.44 -46.00
N ILE A 11 16.37 -4.51 -45.25
CA ILE A 11 15.07 -3.96 -45.67
C ILE A 11 15.16 -2.45 -45.88
N ALA A 12 15.82 -1.71 -44.97
CA ALA A 12 16.02 -0.27 -45.12
C ALA A 12 16.82 0.09 -46.38
N ILE A 13 17.87 -0.67 -46.71
CA ILE A 13 18.67 -0.48 -47.93
C ILE A 13 17.81 -0.72 -49.18
N VAL A 14 16.99 -1.77 -49.20
CA VAL A 14 16.09 -2.06 -50.33
C VAL A 14 15.11 -0.91 -50.55
N ILE A 15 14.50 -0.42 -49.49
CA ILE A 15 13.52 0.67 -49.54
C ILE A 15 14.17 1.99 -50.00
N LEU A 16 15.38 2.31 -49.53
CA LEU A 16 16.02 3.59 -49.81
C LEU A 16 16.77 3.65 -51.14
N PHE A 17 17.31 2.53 -51.64
CA PHE A 17 18.17 2.53 -52.83
C PHE A 17 17.64 1.66 -53.96
N VAL A 18 17.12 0.48 -53.65
CA VAL A 18 16.73 -0.51 -54.67
C VAL A 18 15.40 -0.11 -55.33
N ILE A 19 14.40 0.29 -54.54
CA ILE A 19 13.09 0.73 -55.08
C ILE A 19 13.24 1.98 -55.98
N PRO A 20 13.91 3.07 -55.55
CA PRO A 20 14.17 4.22 -56.43
C PRO A 20 14.90 3.87 -57.73
N PHE A 21 15.90 2.98 -57.66
CA PHE A 21 16.65 2.54 -58.83
C PHE A 21 15.75 1.82 -59.84
N PHE A 22 14.90 0.90 -59.38
CA PHE A 22 13.95 0.19 -60.25
C PHE A 22 12.84 1.09 -60.78
N ILE A 23 12.36 2.06 -60.00
CA ILE A 23 11.43 3.08 -60.49
C ILE A 23 12.07 3.78 -61.70
N ASN A 24 13.27 4.34 -61.55
CA ASN A 24 13.97 5.02 -62.63
C ASN A 24 14.24 4.14 -63.86
N LEU A 25 14.59 2.86 -63.65
CA LEU A 25 14.82 1.91 -64.75
C LEU A 25 13.53 1.59 -65.52
N SER A 26 12.40 1.49 -64.81
CA SER A 26 11.10 1.14 -65.42
C SER A 26 10.61 2.19 -66.42
N PHE A 27 10.96 3.46 -66.23
CA PHE A 27 10.62 4.56 -67.15
C PHE A 27 11.54 4.67 -68.37
N LYS A 28 12.65 3.90 -68.43
CA LYS A 28 13.55 3.89 -69.60
C LYS A 28 13.16 2.85 -70.67
N ILE A 29 12.18 2.00 -70.39
CA ILE A 29 11.74 0.92 -71.28
C ILE A 29 10.50 1.40 -72.04
N ASP A 30 10.56 1.39 -73.38
CA ASP A 30 9.43 1.75 -74.24
C ASP A 30 8.21 0.85 -73.96
N SER A 31 7.11 1.47 -73.55
CA SER A 31 5.90 0.76 -73.14
C SER A 31 4.81 0.88 -74.21
N ILE A 32 4.09 -0.22 -74.47
CA ILE A 32 2.93 -0.28 -75.38
C ILE A 32 1.82 0.60 -74.78
N GLY A 33 1.13 1.42 -75.58
CA GLY A 33 0.32 2.58 -75.16
C GLY A 33 -0.79 2.38 -74.11
N LEU A 34 -1.07 1.15 -73.66
CA LEU A 34 -1.97 0.81 -72.54
C LEU A 34 -1.26 0.80 -71.17
N LEU A 35 0.07 0.70 -71.17
CA LEU A 35 0.96 0.71 -70.00
C LEU A 35 1.91 1.92 -70.03
N ALA A 36 1.68 2.88 -70.93
CA ALA A 36 2.43 4.11 -70.98
C ALA A 36 2.16 4.92 -69.71
N ALA A 37 3.20 5.16 -68.92
CA ALA A 37 3.06 5.89 -67.68
C ALA A 37 2.76 7.37 -67.96
N GLU A 38 1.67 7.87 -67.37
CA GLU A 38 1.27 9.29 -67.49
C GLU A 38 2.14 10.24 -66.64
N TRP A 39 2.88 9.68 -65.68
CA TRP A 39 3.74 10.41 -64.77
C TRP A 39 5.17 10.36 -65.28
N THR A 40 6.00 11.36 -64.99
CA THR A 40 7.45 11.22 -65.23
C THR A 40 8.10 10.40 -64.11
N ALA A 41 9.26 9.81 -64.41
CA ALA A 41 10.08 9.13 -63.39
C ALA A 41 10.39 10.06 -62.20
N GLY A 42 10.55 11.36 -62.46
CA GLY A 42 10.78 12.38 -61.44
C GLY A 42 9.57 12.61 -60.54
N ASP A 43 8.36 12.64 -61.11
CA ASP A 43 7.12 12.84 -60.35
C ASP A 43 6.84 11.66 -59.41
N LEU A 44 6.97 10.42 -59.91
CA LEU A 44 6.74 9.23 -59.10
C LEU A 44 7.80 9.07 -58.00
N LEU A 45 9.07 9.37 -58.32
CA LEU A 45 10.15 9.32 -57.33
C LEU A 45 9.98 10.39 -56.24
N SER A 46 9.51 11.58 -56.61
CA SER A 46 9.22 12.66 -55.66
C SER A 46 8.04 12.30 -54.74
N PHE A 47 6.98 11.72 -55.29
CA PHE A 47 5.86 11.20 -54.50
C PHE A 47 6.30 10.10 -53.54
N TYR A 48 7.11 9.14 -54.00
CA TYR A 48 7.67 8.09 -53.14
C TYR A 48 8.50 8.66 -52.00
N GLY A 49 9.40 9.61 -52.29
CA GLY A 49 10.20 10.31 -51.29
C GLY A 49 9.33 11.06 -50.27
N ALA A 50 8.27 11.73 -50.73
CA ALA A 50 7.33 12.44 -49.86
C ALA A 50 6.56 11.49 -48.92
N VAL A 51 6.03 10.37 -49.44
CA VAL A 51 5.33 9.36 -48.63
C VAL A 51 6.27 8.72 -47.62
N LEU A 52 7.48 8.35 -48.05
CA LEU A 52 8.48 7.76 -47.16
C LEU A 52 8.91 8.74 -46.06
N GLY A 53 9.16 10.01 -46.42
CA GLY A 53 9.45 11.07 -45.46
C GLY A 53 8.32 11.27 -44.45
N ALA A 54 7.06 11.27 -44.90
CA ALA A 54 5.89 11.35 -44.03
C ALA A 54 5.80 10.17 -43.06
N VAL A 55 6.02 8.93 -43.54
CA VAL A 55 6.01 7.72 -42.70
C VAL A 55 7.12 7.75 -41.65
N ILE A 56 8.35 8.10 -42.04
CA ILE A 56 9.47 8.21 -41.10
C ILE A 56 9.17 9.27 -40.04
N THR A 57 8.63 10.42 -40.44
CA THR A 57 8.26 11.51 -39.52
C THR A 57 7.20 11.04 -38.52
N LEU A 58 6.17 10.32 -38.97
CA LEU A 58 5.12 9.78 -38.11
C LEU A 58 5.67 8.76 -37.11
N ILE A 59 6.55 7.85 -37.55
CA ILE A 59 7.23 6.89 -36.66
C ILE A 59 8.09 7.64 -35.63
N GLY A 60 8.86 8.65 -36.07
CA GLY A 60 9.68 9.47 -35.18
C GLY A 60 8.85 10.20 -34.13
N LEU A 61 7.70 10.76 -34.52
CA LEU A 61 6.76 11.41 -33.60
C LEU A 61 6.19 10.40 -32.60
N ALA A 62 5.75 9.22 -33.05
CA ALA A 62 5.20 8.19 -32.17
C ALA A 62 6.22 7.70 -31.13
N ILE A 63 7.47 7.48 -31.54
CA ILE A 63 8.57 7.11 -30.62
C ILE A 63 8.82 8.24 -29.62
N THR A 64 8.88 9.49 -30.11
CA THR A 64 9.15 10.67 -29.26
C THR A 64 8.07 10.88 -28.23
N LEU A 65 6.79 10.81 -28.62
CA LEU A 65 5.65 10.93 -27.70
C LEU A 65 5.66 9.83 -26.64
N ASN A 66 5.94 8.59 -27.04
CA ASN A 66 6.02 7.48 -26.09
C ASN A 66 7.21 7.64 -25.13
N TYR A 67 8.36 8.11 -25.62
CA TYR A 67 9.52 8.39 -24.78
C TYR A 67 9.24 9.52 -23.79
N GLN A 68 8.69 10.64 -24.26
CA GLN A 68 8.33 11.80 -23.44
C GLN A 68 7.27 11.43 -22.39
N SER A 69 6.23 10.68 -22.77
CA SER A 69 5.20 10.22 -21.83
C SER A 69 5.79 9.33 -20.74
N ASN A 70 6.66 8.38 -21.09
CA ASN A 70 7.32 7.52 -20.11
C ASN A 70 8.28 8.29 -19.20
N GLN A 71 8.99 9.29 -19.74
CA GLN A 71 9.87 10.14 -18.95
C GLN A 71 9.07 11.00 -17.98
N ALA A 72 8.01 11.66 -18.46
CA ALA A 72 7.11 12.45 -17.62
C ALA A 72 6.53 11.60 -16.47
N ARG A 73 6.12 10.36 -16.74
CA ARG A 73 5.63 9.45 -15.70
C ARG A 73 6.69 9.17 -14.62
N LYS A 74 7.93 8.91 -15.00
CA LYS A 74 9.03 8.69 -14.04
C LYS A 74 9.33 9.94 -13.22
N ASP A 75 9.28 11.10 -13.85
CA ASP A 75 9.50 12.38 -13.17
C ASP A 75 8.36 12.66 -12.17
N ASP A 76 7.11 12.37 -12.55
CA ASP A 76 5.93 12.48 -11.70
C ASP A 76 6.01 11.53 -10.48
N GLU A 77 6.46 10.28 -10.68
CA GLU A 77 6.65 9.29 -9.61
C GLU A 77 7.62 9.77 -8.52
N ILE A 78 8.60 10.61 -8.88
CA ILE A 78 9.56 11.21 -7.95
C ILE A 78 8.99 12.50 -7.35
N LYS A 79 8.40 13.35 -8.19
CA LYS A 79 7.92 14.68 -7.81
C LYS A 79 6.74 14.60 -6.85
N TYR A 80 5.84 13.64 -7.06
CA TYR A 80 4.61 13.47 -6.29
C TYR A 80 4.66 12.23 -5.40
N LYS A 81 5.86 11.77 -5.01
CA LYS A 81 6.03 10.58 -4.16
C LYS A 81 5.48 10.83 -2.74
N PRO A 82 4.39 10.16 -2.30
CA PRO A 82 4.00 10.17 -0.90
C PRO A 82 4.92 9.26 -0.06
N ILE A 83 5.18 9.68 1.18
CA ILE A 83 5.99 8.92 2.15
C ILE A 83 5.32 9.07 3.51
N LEU A 84 4.57 8.06 3.93
CA LEU A 84 4.00 8.02 5.27
C LEU A 84 5.05 7.51 6.25
N LYS A 85 5.19 8.21 7.37
CA LYS A 85 6.08 7.83 8.46
C LYS A 85 5.34 7.86 9.79
N LEU A 86 5.62 6.89 10.65
CA LEU A 86 5.26 6.99 12.06
C LEU A 86 6.09 8.11 12.70
N SER A 87 5.43 9.20 13.08
CA SER A 87 6.07 10.37 13.66
C SER A 87 6.17 10.29 15.18
N ALA A 88 5.13 9.78 15.85
CA ALA A 88 5.10 9.65 17.31
C ALA A 88 4.07 8.61 17.74
N VAL A 89 4.23 8.13 18.98
CA VAL A 89 3.21 7.39 19.73
C VAL A 89 2.91 8.18 21.00
N ASP A 90 1.66 8.60 21.16
CA ASP A 90 1.22 9.42 22.30
C ASP A 90 0.12 8.70 23.09
N VAL A 91 -0.05 9.11 24.35
CA VAL A 91 -1.11 8.64 25.26
C VAL A 91 -2.19 9.70 25.46
N GLU A 92 -1.94 10.95 25.05
CA GLU A 92 -2.92 12.03 25.11
C GLU A 92 -3.70 12.20 23.80
N TYR A 93 -4.91 12.74 23.90
CA TYR A 93 -5.77 13.03 22.75
C TYR A 93 -5.27 14.26 21.98
N ILE A 94 -5.05 14.12 20.67
CA ILE A 94 -4.48 15.20 19.84
C ILE A 94 -5.45 15.73 18.76
N GLY A 95 -6.68 15.20 18.66
CA GLY A 95 -7.74 15.82 17.86
C GLY A 95 -7.49 15.90 16.35
N PHE A 96 -6.88 14.86 15.77
CA PHE A 96 -6.63 14.78 14.32
C PHE A 96 -7.86 14.32 13.52
N MET A 97 -7.90 14.66 12.22
CA MET A 97 -8.84 14.08 11.26
C MET A 97 -8.47 12.62 10.97
N GLY A 98 -9.45 11.78 10.58
CA GLY A 98 -9.18 10.40 10.16
C GLY A 98 -8.97 9.37 11.28
N ARG A 99 -9.36 9.69 12.53
CA ARG A 99 -9.25 8.79 13.69
C ARG A 99 -9.84 7.41 13.41
N ARG A 100 -9.04 6.37 13.64
CA ARG A 100 -9.50 4.98 13.66
C ARG A 100 -9.03 4.30 14.93
N GLU A 101 -9.95 3.65 15.62
CA GLU A 101 -9.64 2.92 16.84
C GLU A 101 -9.65 1.42 16.57
N VAL A 102 -8.67 0.74 17.16
CA VAL A 102 -8.52 -0.69 17.12
C VAL A 102 -8.43 -1.18 18.55
N LYS A 103 -9.55 -1.70 19.05
CA LYS A 103 -9.66 -2.23 20.41
C LYS A 103 -9.23 -3.69 20.44
N ILE A 104 -8.34 -4.02 21.37
CA ILE A 104 -8.01 -5.41 21.70
C ILE A 104 -8.99 -5.88 22.75
N MET A 105 -9.56 -7.06 22.53
CA MET A 105 -10.59 -7.62 23.37
C MET A 105 -10.23 -9.04 23.77
N PHE A 106 -10.72 -9.42 24.93
CA PHE A 106 -10.71 -10.79 25.41
C PHE A 106 -12.11 -11.39 25.22
N PRO A 107 -12.26 -12.70 24.97
CA PRO A 107 -13.58 -13.33 24.91
C PRO A 107 -14.22 -13.40 26.30
N PHE A 108 -15.56 -13.47 26.36
CA PHE A 108 -16.28 -13.84 27.58
C PHE A 108 -16.73 -15.28 27.51
N TYR A 109 -16.44 -16.07 28.55
CA TYR A 109 -16.90 -17.44 28.68
C TYR A 109 -17.72 -17.60 29.96
N ALA A 110 -18.91 -18.19 29.85
CA ALA A 110 -19.74 -18.56 30.98
C ALA A 110 -20.48 -19.86 30.71
N PHE A 111 -20.58 -20.72 31.72
CA PHE A 111 -21.35 -21.95 31.66
C PHE A 111 -22.86 -21.65 31.60
N ASN A 112 -23.62 -22.48 30.87
CA ASN A 112 -25.06 -22.27 30.67
C ASN A 112 -25.90 -22.34 31.96
N HIS A 113 -25.36 -22.89 33.06
CA HIS A 113 -26.05 -23.05 34.34
C HIS A 113 -25.51 -22.10 35.43
N ASP A 114 -24.77 -21.04 35.07
CA ASP A 114 -24.30 -20.04 36.03
C ASP A 114 -25.43 -19.05 36.36
N GLU A 115 -25.98 -19.15 37.58
CA GLU A 115 -27.06 -18.27 38.09
C GLU A 115 -26.68 -16.78 38.06
N TYR A 116 -25.38 -16.46 38.10
CA TYR A 116 -24.86 -15.09 38.10
C TYR A 116 -24.31 -14.65 36.73
N LYS A 117 -24.54 -15.43 35.67
CA LYS A 117 -24.02 -15.18 34.31
C LYS A 117 -24.21 -13.74 33.84
N ILE A 118 -25.43 -13.21 33.93
CA ILE A 118 -25.77 -11.86 33.45
C ILE A 118 -24.98 -10.78 34.19
N GLN A 119 -24.76 -10.96 35.49
CA GLN A 119 -24.06 -9.98 36.32
C GLN A 119 -22.55 -10.00 36.03
N LYS A 120 -21.98 -11.20 35.88
CA LYS A 120 -20.59 -11.41 35.47
C LYS A 120 -20.31 -10.86 34.08
N GLU A 121 -21.23 -11.08 33.14
CA GLU A 121 -21.15 -10.55 31.78
C GLU A 121 -21.18 -9.01 31.76
N LYS A 122 -22.09 -8.39 32.52
CA LYS A 122 -22.15 -6.93 32.67
C LYS A 122 -20.87 -6.36 33.30
N LEU A 123 -20.33 -7.03 34.31
CA LEU A 123 -19.06 -6.63 34.94
C LEU A 123 -17.91 -6.71 33.93
N PHE A 124 -17.84 -7.82 33.19
CA PHE A 124 -16.83 -8.05 32.16
C PHE A 124 -16.83 -6.96 31.10
N TYR A 125 -17.98 -6.67 30.48
CA TYR A 125 -18.04 -5.65 29.42
C TYR A 125 -17.75 -4.25 29.94
N ARG A 126 -18.16 -3.92 31.17
CA ARG A 126 -17.78 -2.65 31.81
C ARG A 126 -16.26 -2.55 32.02
N GLN A 127 -15.60 -3.63 32.41
CA GLN A 127 -14.14 -3.66 32.55
C GLN A 127 -13.43 -3.60 31.19
N MET A 128 -14.01 -4.18 30.14
CA MET A 128 -13.49 -4.09 28.76
C MET A 128 -13.71 -2.72 28.11
N GLU A 129 -14.55 -1.86 28.69
CA GLU A 129 -14.64 -0.45 28.30
C GLU A 129 -13.41 0.34 28.76
N ASP A 130 -12.80 -0.06 29.87
CA ASP A 130 -11.61 0.57 30.44
C ASP A 130 -10.35 0.15 29.68
N THR A 131 -9.76 1.10 28.94
CA THR A 131 -8.59 0.87 28.10
C THR A 131 -7.50 1.90 28.29
N SER A 132 -6.27 1.44 28.03
CA SER A 132 -5.14 2.32 27.75
C SER A 132 -5.05 2.52 26.24
N ASP A 133 -5.17 3.78 25.82
CA ASP A 133 -5.17 4.18 24.42
C ASP A 133 -3.79 4.69 24.00
N PHE A 134 -3.32 4.21 22.84
CA PHE A 134 -2.04 4.60 22.25
C PHE A 134 -2.26 5.12 20.84
N HIS A 135 -1.99 6.42 20.65
CA HIS A 135 -2.16 7.14 19.40
C HIS A 135 -0.93 6.97 18.51
N LEU A 136 -1.03 6.13 17.47
CA LEU A 136 0.01 6.01 16.45
C LEU A 136 -0.21 7.10 15.40
N ILE A 137 0.65 8.12 15.45
CA ILE A 137 0.54 9.32 14.62
C ILE A 137 1.40 9.13 13.37
N PHE A 138 0.74 9.05 12.22
CA PHE A 138 1.38 8.99 10.92
C PHE A 138 1.42 10.38 10.31
N GLU A 139 2.51 10.70 9.62
CA GLU A 139 2.63 11.95 8.89
C GLU A 139 3.12 11.69 7.47
N ASN A 140 2.54 12.39 6.50
CA ASN A 140 3.05 12.37 5.14
C ASN A 140 4.24 13.32 5.00
N LYS A 141 5.45 12.76 5.06
CA LYS A 141 6.73 13.45 4.81
C LYS A 141 7.13 13.41 3.33
N GLY A 142 6.25 12.95 2.45
CA GLY A 142 6.46 12.89 1.01
C GLY A 142 6.37 14.26 0.35
N ARG A 143 6.53 14.26 -0.98
CA ARG A 143 6.35 15.46 -1.83
C ARG A 143 4.97 15.55 -2.46
N GLY A 144 4.22 14.44 -2.45
CA GLY A 144 2.86 14.36 -2.96
C GLY A 144 1.90 13.76 -1.94
N GLU A 145 0.63 13.79 -2.29
CA GLU A 145 -0.49 13.36 -1.46
C GLU A 145 -0.56 11.84 -1.41
N ALA A 146 -0.89 11.31 -0.23
CA ALA A 146 -1.23 9.91 -0.06
C ALA A 146 -2.75 9.77 -0.17
N VAL A 147 -3.22 9.08 -1.20
CA VAL A 147 -4.65 8.87 -1.45
C VAL A 147 -5.03 7.41 -1.18
N GLU A 148 -6.32 7.18 -0.94
CA GLU A 148 -6.85 5.85 -0.60
C GLU A 148 -6.08 5.20 0.55
N VAL A 149 -5.72 5.99 1.57
CA VAL A 149 -5.00 5.47 2.72
C VAL A 149 -5.93 4.55 3.50
N SER A 150 -5.50 3.33 3.76
CA SER A 150 -6.28 2.33 4.50
C SER A 150 -5.43 1.54 5.47
N LEU A 151 -6.00 1.25 6.64
CA LEU A 151 -5.51 0.21 7.53
C LEU A 151 -6.06 -1.13 7.02
N ASP A 152 -5.21 -1.90 6.35
CA ASP A 152 -5.57 -3.14 5.67
C ASP A 152 -5.73 -4.31 6.64
N SER A 153 -4.87 -4.38 7.65
CA SER A 153 -4.92 -5.44 8.66
C SER A 153 -4.32 -5.01 9.98
N VAL A 154 -4.82 -5.60 11.06
CA VAL A 154 -4.19 -5.56 12.39
C VAL A 154 -4.11 -6.98 12.93
N GLY A 155 -2.98 -7.33 13.54
CA GLY A 155 -2.75 -8.64 14.13
C GLY A 155 -2.10 -8.55 15.50
N ILE A 156 -2.43 -9.51 16.35
CA ILE A 156 -1.70 -9.80 17.59
C ILE A 156 -0.66 -10.86 17.21
N ARG A 157 0.62 -10.53 17.32
CA ARG A 157 1.72 -11.39 16.84
C ARG A 157 2.32 -12.24 17.93
N GLU A 158 2.41 -11.70 19.13
CA GLU A 158 3.06 -12.36 20.25
C GLU A 158 2.36 -11.94 21.53
N VAL A 159 2.07 -12.91 22.40
CA VAL A 159 1.51 -12.76 23.73
C VAL A 159 2.31 -13.69 24.63
N ASP A 160 3.21 -13.16 25.44
CA ASP A 160 4.22 -13.99 26.14
C ASP A 160 3.69 -14.71 27.41
N TRP A 161 2.45 -14.42 27.79
CA TRP A 161 1.80 -14.97 28.97
C TRP A 161 0.84 -16.12 28.66
N ASP A 162 0.34 -16.19 27.42
CA ASP A 162 -0.57 -17.25 26.99
C ASP A 162 -0.60 -17.35 25.46
N GLU A 163 -0.03 -18.45 24.94
CA GLU A 163 -0.04 -18.76 23.51
C GLU A 163 -1.47 -18.92 22.96
N ASP A 164 -2.41 -19.32 23.80
CA ASP A 164 -3.83 -19.51 23.47
C ASP A 164 -4.71 -18.48 24.19
N SER A 165 -4.22 -17.24 24.28
CA SER A 165 -4.92 -16.13 24.95
C SER A 165 -6.31 -15.85 24.38
N HIS A 166 -6.56 -16.26 23.13
CA HIS A 166 -7.77 -15.91 22.36
C HIS A 166 -8.06 -14.41 22.29
N LEU A 167 -7.08 -13.55 22.60
CA LEU A 167 -7.21 -12.12 22.38
C LEU A 167 -7.51 -11.88 20.90
N TYR A 168 -8.44 -10.98 20.64
CA TYR A 168 -8.87 -10.66 19.29
C TYR A 168 -8.98 -9.17 19.07
N ILE A 169 -8.93 -8.78 17.79
CA ILE A 169 -9.11 -7.41 17.37
C ILE A 169 -10.62 -7.13 17.22
N GLY A 170 -11.15 -6.23 18.04
CA GLY A 170 -12.54 -5.79 18.04
C GLY A 170 -12.88 -4.77 16.94
N ALA A 171 -12.12 -4.74 15.85
CA ALA A 171 -12.30 -3.81 14.74
C ALA A 171 -12.39 -4.56 13.40
N SER A 172 -13.28 -4.07 12.51
CA SER A 172 -13.38 -4.58 11.16
C SER A 172 -12.37 -3.90 10.26
N VAL A 173 -11.45 -4.67 9.66
CA VAL A 173 -10.48 -4.24 8.65
C VAL A 173 -10.83 -4.87 7.29
N PRO A 174 -10.54 -4.22 6.15
CA PRO A 174 -9.84 -2.94 6.01
C PRO A 174 -10.70 -1.73 6.40
N MET A 175 -10.06 -0.65 6.84
CA MET A 175 -10.73 0.62 7.13
C MET A 175 -10.01 1.80 6.49
N SER A 176 -10.77 2.72 5.90
CA SER A 176 -10.22 3.91 5.25
C SER A 176 -9.77 4.95 6.28
N LEU A 177 -8.57 5.50 6.09
CA LEU A 177 -8.00 6.65 6.80
C LEU A 177 -8.16 7.96 6.00
N GLY A 178 -8.73 7.89 4.79
CA GLY A 178 -8.94 9.02 3.91
C GLY A 178 -7.72 9.36 3.06
N GLU A 179 -7.57 10.65 2.76
CA GLU A 179 -6.40 11.21 2.09
C GLU A 179 -5.54 11.92 3.13
N ILE A 180 -4.21 11.87 2.95
CA ILE A 180 -3.26 12.55 3.84
C ILE A 180 -2.38 13.45 2.96
N LEU A 181 -2.64 14.77 3.04
CA LEU A 181 -1.88 15.76 2.29
C LEU A 181 -0.46 15.88 2.83
N VAL A 182 0.40 16.60 2.10
CA VAL A 182 1.80 16.80 2.50
C VAL A 182 1.88 17.51 3.86
N ASN A 183 2.64 16.94 4.80
CA ASN A 183 2.76 17.34 6.21
C ASN A 183 1.50 17.20 7.05
N GLU A 184 0.42 16.62 6.52
CA GLU A 184 -0.73 16.26 7.34
C GLU A 184 -0.50 14.97 8.12
N LYS A 185 -1.26 14.84 9.20
CA LYS A 185 -1.19 13.73 10.14
C LYS A 185 -2.48 12.92 10.14
N ALA A 186 -2.34 11.61 10.31
CA ALA A 186 -3.43 10.69 10.57
C ALA A 186 -3.16 9.92 11.86
N ASP A 187 -4.22 9.43 12.48
CA ASP A 187 -4.18 8.83 13.81
C ASP A 187 -4.86 7.46 13.82
N ILE A 188 -4.10 6.44 14.25
CA ILE A 188 -4.62 5.10 14.53
C ILE A 188 -4.41 4.81 16.01
N ILE A 189 -5.49 4.58 16.72
CA ILE A 189 -5.48 4.32 18.15
C ILE A 189 -5.49 2.81 18.38
N ILE A 190 -4.53 2.33 19.16
CA ILE A 190 -4.54 0.97 19.70
C ILE A 190 -5.03 1.06 21.13
N SER A 191 -6.15 0.42 21.42
CA SER A 191 -6.75 0.40 22.76
C SER A 191 -6.57 -0.97 23.38
N LEU A 192 -5.77 -1.05 24.44
CA LEU A 192 -5.49 -2.27 25.20
C LEU A 192 -6.34 -2.30 26.47
N PRO A 193 -6.95 -3.44 26.83
CA PRO A 193 -7.80 -3.53 28.02
C PRO A 193 -6.97 -3.40 29.29
N ASN A 194 -7.48 -2.60 30.24
CA ASN A 194 -6.86 -2.41 31.56
C ASN A 194 -7.14 -3.57 32.52
N TYR A 195 -7.87 -4.60 32.07
CA TYR A 195 -8.09 -5.82 32.83
C TYR A 195 -7.80 -7.05 31.99
N LEU A 196 -6.93 -7.93 32.49
CA LEU A 196 -6.47 -9.12 31.77
C LEU A 196 -6.30 -10.33 32.68
N PHE A 197 -6.51 -11.52 32.11
CA PHE A 197 -6.05 -12.76 32.73
C PHE A 197 -4.57 -12.95 32.46
N LEU A 198 -3.78 -13.07 33.53
CA LEU A 198 -2.33 -13.22 33.47
C LEU A 198 -1.89 -14.46 34.25
N LYS A 199 -0.89 -15.16 33.73
CA LYS A 199 -0.29 -16.32 34.40
C LYS A 199 0.49 -15.89 35.63
N THR A 200 0.15 -16.38 36.81
CA THR A 200 0.77 -15.98 38.09
C THR A 200 2.30 -16.09 38.11
N GLY A 201 2.95 -15.22 38.89
CA GLY A 201 4.38 -15.33 39.22
C GLY A 201 5.36 -14.55 38.33
N ARG A 202 4.90 -13.62 37.49
CA ARG A 202 5.77 -12.67 36.76
C ARG A 202 5.44 -11.22 37.14
N GLU A 203 6.47 -10.37 37.09
CA GLU A 203 6.34 -8.93 37.38
C GLU A 203 5.81 -8.13 36.19
N TYR A 204 6.05 -8.62 34.98
CA TYR A 204 5.57 -7.99 33.74
C TYR A 204 5.45 -9.03 32.63
N TYR A 205 4.70 -8.66 31.60
CA TYR A 205 4.44 -9.43 30.40
C TYR A 205 4.55 -8.53 29.16
N SER A 206 4.50 -9.12 27.97
CA SER A 206 4.60 -8.38 26.72
C SER A 206 3.62 -8.86 25.65
N ILE A 207 3.09 -7.89 24.91
CA ILE A 207 2.25 -8.11 23.74
C ILE A 207 2.82 -7.33 22.56
N ARG A 208 2.93 -8.00 21.41
CA ARG A 208 3.33 -7.39 20.13
C ARG A 208 2.16 -7.33 19.17
N ILE A 209 1.91 -6.15 18.65
CA ILE A 209 0.82 -5.88 17.70
C ILE A 209 1.43 -5.42 16.39
N ASP A 210 0.88 -5.88 15.27
CA ASP A 210 1.24 -5.37 13.96
C ASP A 210 0.08 -4.74 13.21
N LEU A 211 0.40 -3.70 12.45
CA LEU A 211 -0.53 -2.98 11.60
C LEU A 211 0.04 -2.93 10.19
N VAL A 212 -0.83 -3.04 9.20
CA VAL A 212 -0.48 -2.90 7.78
C VAL A 212 -1.31 -1.78 7.21
N VAL A 213 -0.65 -0.71 6.79
CA VAL A 213 -1.29 0.45 6.16
C VAL A 213 -0.89 0.46 4.69
N SER A 214 -1.85 0.66 3.79
CA SER A 214 -1.58 0.88 2.38
C SER A 214 -2.09 2.23 1.90
N TYR A 215 -1.48 2.72 0.83
CA TYR A 215 -1.81 4.01 0.23
C TYR A 215 -1.31 4.09 -1.22
N ASN A 216 -1.94 4.95 -2.01
CA ASN A 216 -1.57 5.24 -3.39
C ASN A 216 -0.95 6.63 -3.52
N ASP A 217 -0.25 6.86 -4.64
CA ASP A 217 0.01 8.22 -5.13
C ASP A 217 -1.26 8.82 -5.76
N MET A 218 -1.27 10.15 -5.92
CA MET A 218 -2.38 10.89 -6.53
C MET A 218 -2.75 10.44 -7.95
N PHE A 219 -1.92 9.64 -8.62
CA PHE A 219 -2.18 9.11 -9.96
C PHE A 219 -2.73 7.68 -9.92
N HIS A 220 -2.89 7.08 -8.74
CA HIS A 220 -3.31 5.69 -8.53
C HIS A 220 -2.43 4.67 -9.28
N ARG A 221 -1.14 4.99 -9.48
CA ARG A 221 -0.21 4.15 -10.25
C ARG A 221 0.61 3.24 -9.36
N ASN A 222 0.94 3.70 -8.15
CA ASN A 222 1.85 3.01 -7.24
C ASN A 222 1.22 2.81 -5.87
N LYS A 223 0.71 1.59 -5.63
CA LYS A 223 0.29 1.17 -4.28
C LYS A 223 1.52 0.86 -3.44
N LYS A 224 1.59 1.49 -2.28
CA LYS A 224 2.59 1.24 -1.25
C LYS A 224 1.93 0.62 -0.03
N THR A 225 2.75 -0.11 0.71
CA THR A 225 2.36 -0.72 1.98
C THR A 225 3.45 -0.42 2.99
N MET A 226 3.07 -0.15 4.22
CA MET A 226 3.98 -0.08 5.36
C MET A 226 3.46 -0.97 6.47
N LYS A 227 4.37 -1.66 7.13
CA LYS A 227 4.05 -2.48 8.29
C LYS A 227 4.63 -1.83 9.55
N ILE A 228 3.81 -1.70 10.58
CA ILE A 228 4.25 -1.22 11.89
C ILE A 228 4.18 -2.38 12.87
N LEU A 229 5.26 -2.58 13.64
CA LEU A 229 5.31 -3.50 14.77
C LEU A 229 5.40 -2.67 16.05
N SER A 230 4.47 -2.85 16.99
CA SER A 230 4.43 -2.12 18.25
C SER A 230 4.52 -3.11 19.42
N ASP A 231 5.47 -2.86 20.33
CA ASP A 231 5.70 -3.62 21.55
C ASP A 231 5.10 -2.89 22.75
N PHE A 232 4.30 -3.60 23.55
CA PHE A 232 3.72 -3.10 24.79
C PHE A 232 4.08 -4.00 25.95
N GLN A 233 4.35 -3.40 27.11
CA GLN A 233 4.55 -4.08 28.37
C GLN A 233 3.26 -4.02 29.19
N ILE A 234 2.89 -5.15 29.78
CA ILE A 234 1.72 -5.31 30.65
C ILE A 234 2.21 -5.55 32.07
N ILE A 235 1.81 -4.68 33.00
CA ILE A 235 2.24 -4.74 34.40
C ILE A 235 1.01 -5.00 35.28
N PRO A 236 0.92 -6.13 35.99
CA PRO A 236 -0.15 -6.37 36.95
C PRO A 236 -0.06 -5.37 38.11
N VAL A 237 -1.16 -4.67 38.40
CA VAL A 237 -1.24 -3.68 39.48
C VAL A 237 -1.99 -4.25 40.67
N ASN A 238 -3.28 -4.54 40.49
CA ASN A 238 -4.15 -5.05 41.54
C ASN A 238 -4.86 -6.32 41.06
N LYS A 239 -4.98 -7.31 41.95
CA LYS A 239 -5.83 -8.47 41.68
C LYS A 239 -7.29 -8.01 41.69
N ALA A 240 -7.99 -8.26 40.59
CA ALA A 240 -9.39 -7.91 40.39
C ALA A 240 -10.29 -9.14 40.57
N THR A 241 -11.57 -8.90 40.81
CA THR A 241 -12.57 -9.99 40.83
C THR A 241 -12.74 -10.53 39.42
N ALA A 242 -12.33 -11.79 39.22
CA ALA A 242 -12.43 -12.45 37.92
C ALA A 242 -13.91 -12.60 37.50
N PRO A 243 -14.27 -12.19 36.26
CA PRO A 243 -15.64 -12.31 35.76
C PRO A 243 -16.03 -13.76 35.51
N TYR A 244 -15.05 -14.63 35.24
CA TYR A 244 -15.23 -16.07 35.06
C TYR A 244 -13.90 -16.81 35.30
N ILE A 245 -13.94 -18.14 35.32
CA ILE A 245 -12.73 -18.98 35.47
C ILE A 245 -12.11 -19.19 34.09
N TYR A 246 -10.87 -18.75 33.91
CA TYR A 246 -10.17 -18.84 32.63
C TYR A 246 -9.39 -20.15 32.45
N LYS A 247 -8.22 -20.28 33.09
CA LYS A 247 -7.32 -21.42 33.04
C LYS A 247 -6.67 -21.62 34.42
N GLU A 248 -6.16 -22.82 34.71
CA GLU A 248 -5.34 -23.04 35.90
C GLU A 248 -4.08 -22.16 35.89
N GLU A 249 -3.65 -21.67 37.04
CA GLU A 249 -2.51 -20.73 37.21
C GLU A 249 -2.72 -19.31 36.66
N PHE A 250 -3.90 -18.97 36.15
CA PHE A 250 -4.24 -17.62 35.71
C PHE A 250 -5.09 -16.89 36.75
N GLU A 251 -4.76 -15.62 36.96
CA GLU A 251 -5.53 -14.71 37.80
C GLU A 251 -5.90 -13.46 37.00
N TYR A 252 -6.97 -12.78 37.44
CA TYR A 252 -7.47 -11.58 36.77
C TYR A 252 -6.91 -10.34 37.47
N TYR A 253 -6.24 -9.49 36.70
CA TYR A 253 -5.58 -8.30 37.20
C TYR A 253 -6.10 -7.05 36.48
N GLU A 254 -6.20 -5.97 37.24
CA GLU A 254 -6.03 -4.63 36.70
C GLU A 254 -4.56 -4.46 36.28
N VAL A 255 -4.33 -3.94 35.08
CA VAL A 255 -3.01 -3.82 34.49
C VAL A 255 -2.70 -2.39 34.09
N GLU A 256 -1.45 -2.00 34.27
CA GLU A 256 -0.88 -0.82 33.63
C GLU A 256 -0.25 -1.26 32.30
N VAL A 257 -0.61 -0.58 31.22
CA VAL A 257 -0.04 -0.83 29.90
C VAL A 257 0.98 0.25 29.58
N ARG A 258 2.20 -0.16 29.23
CA ARG A 258 3.26 0.76 28.83
C ARG A 258 3.67 0.52 27.39
N TYR A 259 3.66 1.57 26.59
CA TYR A 259 4.26 1.54 25.27
C TYR A 259 5.79 1.45 25.39
N MET A 260 6.40 0.50 24.68
CA MET A 260 7.84 0.28 24.71
C MET A 260 8.52 0.87 23.48
N ARG A 261 8.07 0.47 22.28
CA ARG A 261 8.62 0.94 21.01
C ARG A 261 7.73 0.51 19.84
N SER A 262 7.95 1.18 18.70
CA SER A 262 7.42 0.79 17.41
C SER A 262 8.52 0.79 16.36
N GLN A 263 8.43 -0.16 15.43
CA GLN A 263 9.29 -0.25 14.27
C GLN A 263 8.44 -0.20 13.00
N GLN A 264 8.76 0.74 12.11
CA GLN A 264 8.22 0.79 10.77
C GLN A 264 9.10 -0.05 9.83
N LEU A 265 8.48 -0.94 9.08
CA LEU A 265 9.08 -1.77 8.04
C LEU A 265 8.52 -1.30 6.69
N GLU A 266 9.42 -0.93 5.78
CA GLU A 266 9.12 -0.56 4.39
C GLU A 266 9.04 -1.79 3.48
#